data_AF-A0A7Y4Z6U4-F1
#
_entry.id   AF-A0A7Y4Z6U4-F1
#
_cell.length_a   1.000
_cell.length_b   1.000
_cell.length_c   1.000
_cell.angle_alpha   90.00
_cell.angle_beta   90.00
_cell.angle_gamma   90.00
#
_symmetry.space_group_name_H-M   'P 1'
#
loop_
_entity.id
_entity.type
_entity.pdbx_description
1 polymer ?
#
loop_
_entity_poly.entity_id
_entity_poly.type
_entity_poly.pdbx_seq_one_letter_code
_entity_poly.pdbx_strand_id
1 'polypeptide(L)'
;MKSGILIFIILISVLIPYSCEDSTFIVDCDKCYEALSQDINLELKITIDVSNQNVPITLYRGKIDNGEIILEDTTSLSSYYKSVVAGEYYSAVARYVHNGRVIYAVDGRELKIKLEKSACNEACYTIHGSILDLRIK
;
A
#
# COMPACT_ATOMS: atom_id res chain seq x y z
N MET A 1 -8.37 44.45 28.60
CA MET A 1 -7.74 43.95 27.34
C MET A 1 -6.66 42.91 27.64
N LYS A 2 -6.98 41.73 28.19
CA LYS A 2 -5.97 40.65 28.36
C LYS A 2 -6.56 39.24 28.14
N SER A 3 -7.85 39.03 28.41
CA SER A 3 -8.51 37.72 28.19
C SER A 3 -8.83 37.37 26.73
N GLY A 4 -9.06 38.36 25.85
CA GLY A 4 -9.42 38.09 24.45
C GLY A 4 -8.25 37.60 23.58
N ILE A 5 -7.02 37.97 23.94
CA ILE A 5 -5.80 37.57 23.20
C ILE A 5 -5.42 36.12 23.50
N LEU A 6 -5.68 35.63 24.71
CA LEU A 6 -5.38 34.25 25.11
C LEU A 6 -6.25 33.22 24.38
N ILE A 7 -7.52 33.55 24.11
CA ILE A 7 -8.45 32.65 23.40
C ILE A 7 -8.09 32.54 21.91
N PHE A 8 -7.58 33.61 21.31
CA PHE A 8 -7.18 33.62 19.90
C PHE A 8 -5.91 32.79 19.63
N ILE A 9 -4.99 32.72 20.60
CA ILE A 9 -3.76 31.92 20.49
C ILE A 9 -4.05 30.41 20.57
N ILE A 10 -5.06 30.00 21.35
CA ILE A 10 -5.45 28.58 21.51
C ILE A 10 -6.17 28.04 20.26
N LEU A 11 -6.87 28.90 19.51
CA LEU A 11 -7.60 28.45 18.30
C LEU A 11 -6.68 28.19 17.10
N ILE A 12 -5.49 28.80 17.07
CA ILE A 12 -4.53 28.70 15.96
C ILE A 12 -3.69 27.41 16.03
N SER A 13 -3.54 26.79 17.21
CA SER A 13 -2.75 25.55 17.36
C SER A 13 -3.46 24.28 16.87
N VAL A 14 -4.75 24.35 16.52
CA VAL A 14 -5.56 23.19 16.09
C VAL A 14 -5.52 22.96 14.57
N LEU A 15 -4.90 23.88 13.81
CA LEU A 15 -4.85 23.82 12.35
C LEU A 15 -3.51 23.31 11.79
N ILE A 16 -2.66 22.66 12.58
CA ILE A 16 -1.47 22.01 12.02
C ILE A 16 -1.93 20.66 11.43
N PRO A 17 -1.98 20.50 10.09
CA PRO A 17 -2.09 19.16 9.53
C PRO A 17 -0.80 18.45 9.89
N TYR A 18 -0.88 17.50 10.83
CA TYR A 18 0.17 16.49 10.99
C TYR A 18 0.13 15.61 9.74
N SER A 19 0.70 16.13 8.65
CA SER A 19 1.09 15.30 7.51
C SER A 19 2.31 14.52 7.98
N CYS A 20 2.10 13.28 8.42
CA CYS A 20 3.17 12.30 8.52
C CYS A 20 3.63 11.98 7.10
N GLU A 21 4.41 12.87 6.51
CA GLU A 21 5.21 12.54 5.34
C GLU A 21 6.56 12.07 5.88
N ASP A 22 6.86 10.78 5.73
CA ASP A 22 8.16 10.17 6.04
C ASP A 22 9.24 10.86 5.17
N SER A 23 9.75 11.99 5.64
CA SER A 23 10.60 12.89 4.87
C SER A 23 12.09 12.68 5.16
N THR A 24 12.55 11.43 5.07
CA THR A 24 13.98 11.10 4.95
C THR A 24 14.14 10.00 3.91
N PHE A 25 14.13 10.41 2.64
CA PHE A 25 14.34 9.52 1.51
C PHE A 25 15.82 9.26 1.31
N ILE A 26 16.33 8.19 1.92
CA ILE A 26 17.63 7.62 1.57
C ILE A 26 17.40 6.72 0.35
N VAL A 27 18.07 7.04 -0.76
CA VAL A 27 17.98 6.26 -1.99
C VAL A 27 18.87 5.03 -1.85
N ASP A 28 18.25 3.86 -1.92
CA ASP A 28 18.93 2.57 -1.86
C ASP A 28 19.29 2.16 -3.30
N CYS A 29 20.51 2.48 -3.75
CA CYS A 29 20.91 2.24 -5.13
C CYS A 29 20.95 0.73 -5.50
N ASP A 30 20.96 -0.18 -4.51
CA ASP A 30 20.92 -1.63 -4.74
C ASP A 30 19.52 -2.14 -5.14
N LYS A 31 18.48 -1.31 -4.97
CA LYS A 31 17.08 -1.60 -5.38
C LYS A 31 16.65 -0.84 -6.63
N CYS A 32 17.60 -0.32 -7.40
CA CYS A 32 17.34 0.43 -8.62
C CYS A 32 17.08 -0.49 -9.80
N TYR A 33 16.12 -0.09 -10.62
CA TYR A 33 15.97 -0.59 -11.98
C TYR A 33 16.56 0.43 -12.96
N GLU A 34 17.46 0.00 -13.85
CA GLU A 34 18.04 0.84 -14.93
C GLU A 34 17.01 1.13 -16.04
N ALA A 35 16.09 0.19 -16.26
CA ALA A 35 14.99 0.31 -17.20
C ALA A 35 13.67 -0.07 -16.52
N LEU A 36 12.66 0.77 -16.66
CA LEU A 36 11.34 0.53 -16.11
C LEU A 36 10.58 -0.45 -17.02
N SER A 37 10.32 -1.66 -16.53
CA SER A 37 9.31 -2.54 -17.12
C SER A 37 7.92 -1.92 -16.94
N GLN A 38 7.04 -2.05 -17.94
CA GLN A 38 5.64 -1.63 -17.80
C GLN A 38 4.93 -2.40 -16.68
N ASP A 39 5.38 -3.63 -16.44
CA ASP A 39 4.85 -4.55 -15.46
C ASP A 39 5.74 -4.66 -14.22
N ILE A 40 5.10 -4.65 -13.05
CA ILE A 40 5.70 -4.74 -11.71
C ILE A 40 5.03 -5.87 -10.93
N ASN A 41 5.79 -6.57 -10.09
CA ASN A 41 5.25 -7.54 -9.15
C ASN A 41 4.62 -6.84 -7.93
N LEU A 42 3.30 -6.93 -7.82
CA LEU A 42 2.54 -6.60 -6.63
C LEU A 42 2.48 -7.82 -5.70
N GLU A 43 2.93 -7.67 -4.46
CA GLU A 43 2.87 -8.70 -3.43
C GLU A 43 1.62 -8.49 -2.56
N LEU A 44 0.83 -9.55 -2.40
CA LEU A 44 -0.25 -9.65 -1.42
C LEU A 44 0.25 -10.48 -0.24
N LYS A 45 0.28 -9.89 0.96
CA LYS A 45 0.65 -10.58 2.20
C LYS A 45 -0.59 -11.11 2.90
N ILE A 46 -0.59 -12.41 3.20
CA ILE A 46 -1.78 -13.16 3.59
C ILE A 46 -1.49 -13.96 4.86
N THR A 47 -2.46 -14.03 5.77
CA THR A 47 -2.37 -14.90 6.95
C THR A 47 -2.80 -16.31 6.57
N ILE A 48 -1.88 -17.27 6.64
CA ILE A 48 -2.18 -18.70 6.46
C ILE A 48 -2.03 -19.39 7.82
N ASP A 49 -3.11 -19.99 8.29
CA ASP A 49 -3.17 -20.68 9.58
C ASP A 49 -4.08 -21.92 9.50
N VAL A 50 -4.28 -22.62 10.63
CA VAL A 50 -5.10 -23.84 10.70
C VAL A 50 -6.56 -23.61 10.27
N SER A 51 -7.12 -22.43 10.53
CA SER A 51 -8.49 -22.06 10.14
C SER A 51 -8.56 -21.47 8.73
N ASN A 52 -7.44 -20.99 8.21
CA ASN A 52 -7.33 -20.23 6.96
C ASN A 52 -6.24 -20.82 6.04
N GLN A 53 -6.31 -22.12 5.76
CA GLN A 53 -5.35 -22.79 4.87
C GLN A 53 -5.51 -22.40 3.40
N ASN A 54 -6.71 -21.95 3.02
CA ASN A 54 -7.05 -21.51 1.67
C ASN A 54 -7.86 -20.21 1.81
N VAL A 55 -7.26 -19.09 1.40
CA VAL A 55 -7.80 -17.75 1.60
C VAL A 55 -8.28 -17.20 0.26
N PRO A 56 -9.60 -16.96 0.09
CA PRO A 56 -10.12 -16.25 -1.07
C PRO A 56 -9.60 -14.81 -1.10
N ILE A 57 -9.11 -14.40 -2.27
CA ILE A 57 -8.59 -13.06 -2.53
C ILE A 57 -9.22 -12.46 -3.77
N THR A 58 -9.47 -11.15 -3.73
CA THR A 58 -9.90 -10.36 -4.89
C THR A 58 -8.98 -9.16 -5.02
N LEU A 59 -8.41 -8.94 -6.21
CA LEU A 59 -7.57 -7.78 -6.53
C LEU A 59 -8.30 -6.89 -7.54
N TYR A 60 -8.26 -5.59 -7.26
CA TYR A 60 -8.86 -4.55 -8.06
C TYR A 60 -7.79 -3.64 -8.63
N ARG A 61 -7.90 -3.28 -9.92
CA ARG A 61 -7.30 -2.06 -10.46
C ARG A 61 -8.26 -0.91 -10.14
N GLY A 62 -7.85 -0.04 -9.23
CA GLY A 62 -8.68 1.00 -8.61
C GLY A 62 -9.08 0.68 -7.17
N LYS A 63 -10.03 1.45 -6.65
CA LYS A 63 -10.57 1.26 -5.29
C LYS A 63 -11.59 0.12 -5.28
N ILE A 64 -11.81 -0.50 -4.12
CA ILE A 64 -12.72 -1.64 -3.96
C ILE A 64 -14.17 -1.36 -4.43
N ASP A 65 -14.66 -0.13 -4.26
CA ASP A 65 -16.06 0.22 -4.54
C ASP A 65 -16.38 0.38 -6.04
N ASN A 66 -15.38 0.72 -6.85
CA ASN A 66 -15.57 1.11 -8.25
C ASN A 66 -14.45 0.66 -9.20
N GLY A 67 -13.49 -0.11 -8.70
CA GLY A 67 -12.35 -0.62 -9.45
C GLY A 67 -12.71 -1.85 -10.28
N GLU A 68 -11.89 -2.10 -11.30
CA GLU A 68 -11.96 -3.29 -12.14
C GLU A 68 -11.38 -4.49 -11.39
N ILE A 69 -12.12 -5.60 -11.29
CA ILE A 69 -11.58 -6.86 -10.77
C ILE A 69 -10.60 -7.43 -11.79
N ILE A 70 -9.33 -7.59 -11.38
CA ILE A 70 -8.25 -8.14 -12.22
C ILE A 70 -7.73 -9.50 -11.73
N LEU A 71 -8.18 -9.94 -10.56
CA LEU A 71 -7.96 -11.27 -10.01
C LEU A 71 -9.08 -11.63 -9.04
N GLU A 72 -9.61 -12.85 -9.19
CA GLU A 72 -10.35 -13.58 -8.15
C GLU A 72 -9.72 -14.96 -8.05
N ASP A 73 -9.18 -15.28 -6.87
CA ASP A 73 -8.44 -16.52 -6.66
C ASP A 73 -8.56 -16.99 -5.21
N THR A 74 -8.05 -18.17 -4.90
CA THR A 74 -7.88 -18.68 -3.54
C THR A 74 -6.46 -19.18 -3.39
N THR A 75 -5.76 -18.73 -2.35
CA THR A 75 -4.36 -19.10 -2.15
C THR A 75 -4.08 -19.70 -0.78
N SER A 76 -3.13 -20.63 -0.77
CA SER A 76 -2.53 -21.23 0.43
C SER A 76 -1.13 -20.67 0.73
N LEU A 77 -0.70 -19.65 -0.02
CA LEU A 77 0.60 -19.01 0.13
C LEU A 77 0.47 -17.75 0.98
N SER A 78 1.45 -17.50 1.86
CA SER A 78 1.52 -16.29 2.67
C SER A 78 1.96 -15.04 1.89
N SER A 79 2.62 -15.23 0.74
CA SER A 79 2.96 -14.19 -0.23
C SER A 79 2.46 -14.63 -1.61
N TYR A 80 1.52 -13.88 -2.17
CA TYR A 80 1.00 -14.08 -3.52
C TYR A 80 1.43 -12.93 -4.42
N TYR A 81 2.00 -13.23 -5.59
CA TYR A 81 2.52 -12.23 -6.51
C TYR A 81 1.67 -12.12 -7.77
N LYS A 82 1.35 -10.89 -8.17
CA LYS A 82 0.65 -10.58 -9.41
C LYS A 82 1.43 -9.53 -10.20
N SER A 83 1.68 -9.81 -11.48
CA SER A 83 2.21 -8.82 -12.41
C SER A 83 1.12 -7.79 -12.74
N VAL A 84 1.40 -6.52 -12.52
CA VAL A 84 0.46 -5.41 -12.72
C VAL A 84 1.15 -4.20 -13.33
N VAL A 85 0.35 -3.32 -13.95
CA VAL A 85 0.85 -2.09 -14.58
C VAL A 85 1.24 -1.08 -13.50
N ALA A 86 2.40 -0.47 -13.67
CA ALA A 86 2.90 0.56 -12.78
C ALA A 86 2.15 1.91 -12.90
N GLY A 87 2.20 2.74 -11.86
CA GLY A 87 1.55 4.06 -11.87
C GLY A 87 0.05 4.02 -11.58
N GLU A 88 -0.52 2.84 -11.35
CA GLU A 88 -1.93 2.64 -11.08
C GLU A 88 -2.22 2.46 -9.58
N TYR A 89 -3.44 2.73 -9.17
CA TYR A 89 -3.92 2.39 -7.83
C TYR A 89 -4.46 0.97 -7.80
N TYR A 90 -4.07 0.18 -6.80
CA TYR A 90 -4.60 -1.17 -6.60
C TYR A 90 -5.14 -1.32 -5.19
N SER A 91 -6.21 -2.10 -5.07
CA SER A 91 -6.74 -2.51 -3.77
C SER A 91 -7.07 -3.99 -3.80
N ALA A 92 -7.01 -4.63 -2.63
CA ALA A 92 -7.27 -6.05 -2.52
C ALA A 92 -8.07 -6.37 -1.26
N VAL A 93 -8.77 -7.51 -1.32
CA VAL A 93 -9.56 -8.06 -0.23
C VAL A 93 -9.14 -9.50 0.00
N ALA A 94 -8.93 -9.87 1.26
CA ALA A 94 -8.81 -11.26 1.68
C ALA A 94 -9.94 -11.62 2.65
N ARG A 95 -10.53 -12.80 2.47
CA ARG A 95 -11.63 -13.28 3.31
C ARG A 95 -11.17 -14.40 4.24
N TYR A 96 -11.31 -14.19 5.54
CA TYR A 96 -10.90 -15.12 6.59
C TYR A 96 -12.08 -15.61 7.43
N VAL A 97 -11.88 -16.73 8.11
CA VAL A 97 -12.74 -17.20 9.21
C VAL A 97 -11.90 -17.23 10.49
N HIS A 98 -12.37 -16.53 11.51
CA HIS A 98 -11.71 -16.46 12.82
C HIS A 98 -12.77 -16.53 13.93
N ASN A 99 -12.67 -17.52 14.82
CA ASN A 99 -13.63 -17.76 15.91
C ASN A 99 -15.09 -17.81 15.44
N GLY A 100 -15.34 -18.46 14.30
CA GLY A 100 -16.68 -18.58 13.69
C GLY A 100 -17.22 -17.31 13.04
N ARG A 101 -16.44 -16.22 12.99
CA ARG A 101 -16.79 -14.97 12.31
C ARG A 101 -16.04 -14.84 11.00
N VAL A 102 -16.69 -14.24 10.00
CA VAL A 102 -16.04 -13.87 8.73
C VAL A 102 -15.38 -12.51 8.90
N ILE A 103 -14.11 -12.40 8.51
CA ILE A 103 -13.34 -11.16 8.52
C ILE A 103 -12.91 -10.86 7.08
N TYR A 104 -13.06 -9.60 6.67
CA TYR A 104 -12.52 -9.10 5.41
C TYR A 104 -11.37 -8.15 5.72
N ALA A 105 -10.15 -8.52 5.33
CA ALA A 105 -9.01 -7.62 5.37
C ALA A 105 -8.91 -6.88 4.04
N VAL A 106 -8.72 -5.57 4.08
CA VAL A 106 -8.68 -4.71 2.89
C VAL A 106 -7.47 -3.80 2.99
N ASP A 107 -6.66 -3.74 1.94
CA ASP A 107 -5.58 -2.76 1.78
C ASP A 107 -5.60 -2.22 0.34
N GLY A 108 -5.08 -1.01 0.15
CA GLY A 108 -5.02 -0.38 -1.16
C GLY A 108 -4.01 0.75 -1.22
N ARG A 109 -3.20 0.76 -2.28
CA ARG A 109 -2.09 1.70 -2.45
C ARG A 109 -1.90 2.04 -3.92
N GLU A 110 -1.32 3.22 -4.14
CA GLU A 110 -0.83 3.64 -5.45
C GLU A 110 0.56 3.06 -5.69
N LEU A 111 0.76 2.40 -6.82
CA LEU A 111 2.04 1.84 -7.27
C LEU A 111 2.87 2.96 -7.90
N LYS A 112 3.59 3.71 -7.05
CA LYS A 112 4.36 4.88 -7.46
C LYS A 112 5.72 4.49 -8.00
N ILE A 113 6.08 5.05 -9.15
CA ILE A 113 7.43 5.00 -9.70
C ILE A 113 8.09 6.34 -9.44
N LYS A 114 9.27 6.32 -8.85
CA LYS A 114 10.10 7.51 -8.72
C LYS A 114 11.37 7.32 -9.51
N LEU A 115 11.69 8.28 -10.37
CA LEU A 115 12.97 8.37 -11.06
C LEU A 115 13.90 9.25 -10.24
N GLU A 116 15.00 8.68 -9.77
CA GLU A 116 16.10 9.39 -9.16
C GLU A 116 17.24 9.55 -10.18
N LYS A 117 17.68 10.79 -10.37
CA LYS A 117 18.74 11.13 -11.34
C LYS A 117 19.99 11.70 -10.68
N SER A 118 19.92 12.04 -9.40
CA SER A 118 20.97 12.82 -8.71
C SER A 118 21.72 12.03 -7.65
N ALA A 119 21.14 10.95 -7.13
CA ALA A 119 21.73 10.17 -6.04
C ALA A 119 22.55 8.96 -6.50
N CYS A 120 22.29 8.40 -7.69
CA CYS A 120 23.03 7.27 -8.25
C CYS A 120 23.70 7.72 -9.58
N ASN A 121 24.76 7.00 -10.00
CA ASN A 121 25.54 7.34 -11.21
C ASN A 121 24.74 7.19 -12.52
N GLU A 122 23.60 6.50 -12.48
CA GLU A 122 22.73 6.19 -13.60
C GLU A 122 21.25 6.44 -13.23
N ALA A 123 20.37 6.43 -14.23
CA ALA A 123 18.93 6.59 -14.01
C ALA A 123 18.38 5.47 -13.12
N CYS A 124 17.91 5.81 -11.93
CA CYS A 124 17.40 4.85 -10.96
C CYS A 124 15.88 4.97 -10.82
N TYR A 125 15.15 3.93 -11.20
CA TYR A 125 13.73 3.83 -10.91
C TYR A 125 13.51 3.05 -9.61
N THR A 126 12.80 3.65 -8.64
CA THR A 126 12.33 2.97 -7.43
C THR A 126 10.82 2.80 -7.47
N ILE A 127 10.35 1.64 -6.97
CA ILE A 127 8.94 1.26 -6.93
C ILE A 127 8.48 1.31 -5.47
N HIS A 128 7.39 2.02 -5.23
CA HIS A 128 6.77 2.14 -3.92
C HIS A 128 5.31 1.68 -3.97
N GLY A 129 4.82 1.13 -2.86
CA GLY A 129 3.43 0.65 -2.78
C GLY A 129 3.20 -0.73 -3.41
N SER A 130 4.26 -1.48 -3.73
CA SER A 130 4.19 -2.84 -4.30
C SER A 130 3.79 -3.94 -3.31
N ILE A 131 3.34 -3.58 -2.10
CA ILE A 131 2.90 -4.52 -1.07
C ILE A 131 1.52 -4.09 -0.57
N LEU A 132 0.55 -5.00 -0.66
CA LEU A 132 -0.74 -4.90 0.02
C LEU A 132 -0.76 -5.89 1.19
N ASP A 133 -0.94 -5.38 2.40
CA ASP A 133 -0.92 -6.19 3.63
C ASP A 133 -2.33 -6.58 4.04
N LEU A 134 -2.73 -7.81 3.70
CA LEU A 134 -4.05 -8.36 3.99
C LEU A 134 -4.02 -9.30 5.20
N ARG A 135 -2.95 -9.30 6.00
CA ARG A 135 -2.81 -10.18 7.16
C ARG A 135 -3.74 -9.74 8.29
N ILE A 136 -4.34 -10.73 8.96
CA ILE A 136 -5.05 -10.55 10.23
C ILE A 136 -4.13 -10.93 11.40
N LYS A 137 -4.35 -10.31 12.57
CA LYS A 137 -3.65 -10.57 13.84
C LYS A 137 -4.50 -11.37 14.80
#